data_AF-A0A6B3HKQ3-F1
#
_entry.id   AF-A0A6B3HKQ3-F1
#
_cell.length_a   1.000
_cell.length_b   1.000
_cell.length_c   1.000
_cell.angle_alpha   90.00
_cell.angle_beta   90.00
_cell.angle_gamma   90.00
#
_symmetry.space_group_name_H-M   'P 1'
#
loop_
_entity.id
_entity.type
_entity.pdbx_description
1 polymer ?
#
loop_
_entity_poly.entity_id
_entity_poly.type
_entity_poly.pdbx_seq_one_letter_code
_entity_poly.pdbx_strand_id
1 'polypeptide(L)'
;EYFLAVGPGITRALNHRPTTLQRFVDGVEGDFFYQKRAPKNLPEWIPTARIAFPSGRPADELCPTELAAVIWAANLGTLTFHPWPVRAGDTDHPDELRIDLDPQPGTDYADAVTAAHELRSVLEDHGVRGWPKTSGGRG
;
A
#
# COMPACT_ATOMS: atom_id res chain seq x y z
N GLU A 1 -7.76 0.58 -17.30
CA GLU A 1 -7.08 1.69 -17.99
C GLU A 1 -6.19 2.52 -17.07
N TYR A 2 -6.72 3.13 -16.00
CA TYR A 2 -5.93 3.98 -15.08
C TYR A 2 -4.62 3.34 -14.60
N PHE A 3 -4.65 2.11 -14.06
CA PHE A 3 -3.43 1.44 -13.59
C PHE A 3 -2.36 1.23 -14.67
N LEU A 4 -2.75 1.07 -15.94
CA LEU A 4 -1.80 1.02 -17.05
C LEU A 4 -1.14 2.39 -17.25
N ALA A 5 -1.94 3.46 -17.23
CA ALA A 5 -1.45 4.83 -17.40
C ALA A 5 -0.49 5.26 -16.27
N VAL A 6 -0.74 4.83 -15.03
CA VAL A 6 0.12 5.13 -13.87
C VAL A 6 1.15 4.05 -13.56
N GLY A 7 1.41 3.14 -14.51
CA GLY A 7 2.27 1.97 -14.33
C GLY A 7 3.60 2.23 -13.60
N PRO A 8 4.41 3.23 -14.01
CA PRO A 8 5.67 3.56 -13.32
C PRO A 8 5.48 4.01 -11.86
N GLY A 9 4.35 4.66 -11.55
CA GLY A 9 4.02 5.11 -10.20
C GLY A 9 3.65 3.96 -9.28
N ILE A 10 2.70 3.13 -9.72
CA ILE A 10 2.20 2.03 -8.90
C ILE A 10 3.24 0.91 -8.73
N THR A 11 4.00 0.58 -9.77
CA THR A 11 5.09 -0.41 -9.65
C THR A 11 6.17 0.04 -8.67
N ARG A 12 6.55 1.32 -8.67
CA ARG A 12 7.47 1.89 -7.66
C ARG A 12 6.90 1.78 -6.24
N ALA A 13 5.62 2.08 -6.06
CA ALA A 13 4.97 2.05 -4.75
C ALA A 13 4.86 0.64 -4.17
N LEU A 14 4.66 -0.38 -5.02
CA LEU A 14 4.47 -1.78 -4.61
C LEU A 14 5.75 -2.62 -4.72
N ASN A 15 6.84 -2.04 -5.23
CA ASN A 15 8.10 -2.68 -5.63
C ASN A 15 8.61 -3.76 -4.65
N HIS A 16 8.36 -5.03 -4.95
CA HIS A 16 8.71 -6.17 -4.09
C HIS A 16 8.15 -6.10 -2.66
N ARG A 17 7.02 -5.42 -2.45
CA ARG A 17 6.35 -5.33 -1.17
C ARG A 17 5.21 -6.35 -1.11
N PRO A 18 5.16 -7.24 -0.10
CA PRO A 18 3.95 -8.00 0.18
C PRO A 18 2.79 -7.00 0.29
N THR A 19 1.65 -7.31 -0.31
CA THR A 19 0.57 -6.36 -0.54
C THR A 19 -0.78 -7.02 -0.31
N THR A 20 -1.51 -6.50 0.69
CA THR A 20 -2.90 -6.84 0.91
C THR A 20 -3.77 -6.13 -0.14
N LEU A 21 -4.75 -6.84 -0.68
CA LEU A 21 -5.65 -6.31 -1.72
C LEU A 21 -7.01 -5.95 -1.11
N GLN A 22 -7.49 -4.74 -1.36
CA GLN A 22 -8.87 -4.37 -1.07
C GLN A 22 -9.69 -4.48 -2.36
N ARG A 23 -10.68 -5.38 -2.36
CA ARG A 23 -11.41 -5.80 -3.56
C ARG A 23 -12.87 -5.38 -3.48
N PHE A 24 -13.36 -4.86 -4.60
CA PHE A 24 -14.73 -4.39 -4.84
C PHE A 24 -15.25 -5.11 -6.08
N VAL A 25 -15.71 -6.35 -5.92
CA VAL A 25 -16.09 -7.21 -7.06
C VAL A 25 -17.36 -6.70 -7.72
N ASP A 26 -18.27 -6.13 -6.94
CA ASP A 26 -19.55 -5.58 -7.40
C ASP A 26 -19.53 -4.04 -7.49
N GLY A 27 -18.34 -3.45 -7.62
CA GLY A 27 -18.14 -2.00 -7.71
C GLY A 27 -18.04 -1.28 -6.36
N VAL A 28 -17.75 0.02 -6.40
CA VAL A 28 -17.43 0.84 -5.21
C VAL A 28 -18.62 1.06 -4.27
N GLU A 29 -19.85 0.91 -4.77
CA GLU A 29 -21.09 1.00 -3.98
C GLU A 29 -21.46 -0.34 -3.32
N GLY A 30 -20.82 -1.44 -3.73
CA GLY A 30 -21.03 -2.77 -3.18
C GLY A 30 -20.12 -3.09 -1.99
N ASP A 31 -20.22 -4.32 -1.51
CA ASP A 31 -19.36 -4.82 -0.45
C ASP A 31 -17.91 -4.93 -0.90
N PHE A 32 -17.00 -4.68 0.04
CA PHE A 32 -15.58 -4.89 -0.16
C PHE A 32 -15.03 -5.92 0.83
N PHE A 33 -13.89 -6.50 0.48
CA PHE A 33 -13.14 -7.34 1.41
C PHE A 33 -11.63 -7.21 1.22
N TYR A 34 -10.90 -7.52 2.28
CA TYR A 34 -9.44 -7.57 2.26
C TYR A 34 -8.96 -9.00 1.99
N GLN A 35 -8.20 -9.17 0.90
CA GLN A 35 -7.49 -10.39 0.59
C GLN A 35 -6.02 -10.24 0.96
N LYS A 36 -5.66 -10.83 2.10
CA LYS A 36 -4.27 -10.91 2.56
C LYS A 36 -3.53 -12.05 1.87
N ARG A 37 -4.06 -13.27 2.02
CA ARG A 37 -3.48 -14.49 1.46
C ARG A 37 -3.69 -14.57 -0.06
N ALA A 38 -2.63 -14.90 -0.79
CA ALA A 38 -2.70 -15.23 -2.20
C ALA A 38 -3.67 -16.42 -2.45
N PRO A 39 -4.48 -16.40 -3.52
CA PRO A 39 -5.39 -17.49 -3.84
C PRO A 39 -4.64 -18.81 -4.07
N LYS A 40 -5.27 -19.96 -3.77
CA LYS A 40 -4.65 -21.29 -3.97
C LYS A 40 -4.33 -21.59 -5.44
N ASN A 41 -5.14 -21.10 -6.37
CA ASN A 41 -4.98 -21.32 -7.81
C ASN A 41 -4.30 -20.10 -8.46
N LEU A 42 -3.20 -19.66 -7.86
CA LEU A 42 -2.43 -18.54 -8.36
C LEU A 42 -1.66 -18.95 -9.63
N PRO A 43 -1.70 -18.15 -10.71
CA PRO A 43 -0.79 -18.37 -11.84
C PRO A 43 0.68 -18.31 -11.38
N GLU A 44 1.52 -19.21 -11.90
CA GLU A 44 2.92 -19.37 -11.46
C GLU A 44 3.75 -18.08 -11.60
N TRP A 45 3.43 -17.25 -12.60
CA TRP A 45 4.12 -16.00 -12.86
C TRP A 45 3.77 -14.88 -11.87
N ILE A 46 2.74 -15.05 -11.01
CA ILE A 46 2.37 -14.02 -10.04
C ILE A 46 3.30 -14.10 -8.83
N PRO A 47 4.09 -13.04 -8.56
CA PRO A 47 5.03 -13.03 -7.45
C PRO A 47 4.30 -12.96 -6.10
N THR A 48 4.83 -13.68 -5.12
CA THR A 48 4.36 -13.66 -3.72
C THR A 48 5.52 -13.52 -2.77
N ALA A 49 5.23 -13.09 -1.54
CA ALA A 49 6.19 -13.05 -0.46
C ALA A 49 5.51 -13.47 0.84
N ARG A 50 6.26 -14.23 1.66
CA ARG A 50 5.77 -14.76 2.93
C ARG A 50 5.92 -13.72 4.03
N ILE A 51 4.83 -13.38 4.69
CA ILE A 51 4.80 -12.46 5.84
C ILE A 51 4.30 -13.20 7.09
N ALA A 52 4.73 -12.75 8.27
CA ALA A 52 4.16 -13.17 9.55
C ALA A 52 3.26 -12.05 10.10
N PHE A 53 2.03 -12.41 10.48
CA PHE A 53 1.14 -11.48 11.19
C PHE A 53 1.55 -11.34 12.66
N PRO A 54 1.07 -10.31 13.39
CA PRO A 54 1.30 -10.18 14.83
C PRO A 54 0.89 -11.41 15.66
N SER A 55 -0.02 -12.23 15.15
CA SER A 55 -0.41 -13.52 15.75
C SER A 55 0.62 -14.64 15.57
N GLY A 56 1.73 -14.40 14.88
CA GLY A 56 2.74 -15.38 14.47
C GLY A 56 2.32 -16.26 13.29
N ARG A 57 1.07 -16.17 12.81
CA ARG A 57 0.59 -16.96 11.67
C ARG A 57 1.18 -16.42 10.36
N PRO A 58 1.76 -17.28 9.50
CA PRO A 58 2.27 -16.83 8.21
C PRO A 58 1.22 -16.84 7.10
N ALA A 59 1.40 -15.99 6.10
CA ALA A 59 0.71 -16.06 4.82
C ALA A 59 1.62 -15.61 3.69
N ASP A 60 1.41 -16.17 2.50
CA ASP A 60 1.96 -15.62 1.28
C ASP A 60 0.98 -14.56 0.77
N GLU A 61 1.44 -13.32 0.61
CA GLU A 61 0.67 -12.23 0.01
C GLU A 61 1.17 -11.95 -1.41
N LEU A 62 0.34 -11.28 -2.23
CA LEU A 62 0.79 -10.78 -3.53
C LEU A 62 1.99 -9.86 -3.33
N CYS A 63 3.03 -9.99 -4.14
CA CYS A 63 4.24 -9.18 -4.01
C CYS A 63 4.67 -8.61 -5.37
N PRO A 64 4.00 -7.55 -5.87
CA PRO A 64 4.17 -7.10 -7.24
C PRO A 64 5.62 -6.72 -7.58
N THR A 65 6.14 -7.29 -8.66
CA THR A 65 7.47 -6.97 -9.24
C THR A 65 7.36 -6.27 -10.59
N GLU A 66 6.17 -6.27 -11.18
CA GLU A 66 5.89 -5.71 -12.50
C GLU A 66 4.44 -5.25 -12.61
N LEU A 67 4.16 -4.45 -13.64
CA LEU A 67 2.83 -3.92 -13.90
C LEU A 67 1.80 -5.02 -14.17
N ALA A 68 2.20 -6.13 -14.81
CA ALA A 68 1.30 -7.24 -15.11
C ALA A 68 0.64 -7.82 -13.85
N ALA A 69 1.38 -7.96 -12.74
CA ALA A 69 0.84 -8.44 -11.47
C ALA A 69 -0.20 -7.46 -10.87
N VAL A 70 0.02 -6.16 -11.04
CA VAL A 70 -0.93 -5.11 -10.62
C VAL A 70 -2.21 -5.18 -11.45
N ILE A 71 -2.09 -5.34 -12.78
CA ILE A 71 -3.25 -5.46 -13.68
C ILE A 71 -4.02 -6.75 -13.41
N TRP A 72 -3.33 -7.85 -13.10
CA TRP A 72 -3.98 -9.09 -12.66
C TRP A 72 -4.83 -8.88 -11.41
N ALA A 73 -4.28 -8.20 -10.39
CA ALA A 73 -5.04 -7.88 -9.19
C ALA A 73 -6.22 -6.94 -9.49
N ALA A 74 -6.02 -5.92 -10.32
CA ALA A 74 -7.09 -5.01 -10.75
C ALA A 74 -8.22 -5.76 -11.49
N ASN A 75 -7.88 -6.74 -12.33
CA ASN A 75 -8.87 -7.60 -13.01
C ASN A 75 -9.69 -8.45 -12.03
N LEU A 76 -9.18 -8.69 -10.82
CA LEU A 76 -9.92 -9.34 -9.73
C LEU A 76 -10.77 -8.35 -8.91
N GLY A 77 -10.90 -7.10 -9.35
CA GLY A 77 -11.65 -6.05 -8.65
C GLY A 77 -10.84 -5.36 -7.55
N THR A 78 -9.50 -5.47 -7.53
CA THR A 78 -8.69 -4.67 -6.60
C THR A 78 -8.69 -3.20 -7.00
N LEU A 79 -9.09 -2.34 -6.07
CA LEU A 79 -9.00 -0.88 -6.24
C LEU A 79 -7.89 -0.27 -5.36
N THR A 80 -7.71 -0.80 -4.15
CA THR A 80 -6.69 -0.31 -3.22
C THR A 80 -5.68 -1.40 -2.90
N PHE A 81 -4.41 -1.02 -3.00
CA PHE A 81 -3.27 -1.87 -2.67
C PHE A 81 -2.67 -1.39 -1.35
N HIS A 82 -2.50 -2.31 -0.41
CA HIS A 82 -1.99 -2.04 0.94
C HIS A 82 -0.62 -2.71 1.11
N PRO A 83 0.47 -2.11 0.60
CA PRO A 83 1.80 -2.69 0.69
C PRO A 83 2.34 -2.60 2.12
N TRP A 84 3.00 -3.65 2.57
CA TRP A 84 3.77 -3.63 3.81
C TRP A 84 4.98 -2.69 3.71
N PRO A 85 5.48 -2.10 4.81
CA PRO A 85 6.69 -1.25 4.81
C PRO A 85 7.99 -2.06 4.74
N VAL A 86 7.95 -3.30 4.24
CA VAL A 86 9.09 -4.21 4.09
C VAL A 86 9.20 -4.69 2.65
N ARG A 87 10.31 -5.34 2.30
CA ARG A 87 10.52 -5.98 1.00
C ARG A 87 10.59 -7.49 1.15
N ALA A 88 10.27 -8.22 0.09
CA ALA A 88 10.25 -9.68 0.05
C ALA A 88 11.56 -10.36 0.52
N GLY A 89 12.71 -9.69 0.31
CA GLY A 89 14.01 -10.22 0.73
C GLY A 89 14.28 -10.15 2.23
N ASP A 90 13.55 -9.30 2.96
CA ASP A 90 13.69 -9.11 4.40
C ASP A 90 12.39 -8.54 4.99
N THR A 91 11.52 -9.44 5.44
CA THR A 91 10.17 -9.09 5.90
C THR A 91 10.09 -8.68 7.36
N ASP A 92 11.20 -8.74 8.09
CA ASP A 92 11.27 -8.38 9.51
C ASP A 92 11.89 -6.99 9.74
N HIS A 93 12.50 -6.39 8.70
CA HIS A 93 13.15 -5.09 8.79
C HIS A 93 12.51 -4.08 7.82
N PRO A 94 11.63 -3.18 8.33
CA PRO A 94 11.03 -2.13 7.51
C PRO A 94 12.06 -1.21 6.87
N ASP A 95 11.88 -0.90 5.59
CA ASP A 95 12.68 0.10 4.86
C ASP A 95 11.93 1.43 4.65
N GLU A 96 10.72 1.54 5.19
CA GLU A 96 9.91 2.76 5.20
C GLU A 96 9.42 3.10 6.62
N LEU A 97 9.72 4.32 7.07
CA LEU A 97 9.00 4.96 8.18
C LEU A 97 7.78 5.68 7.59
N ARG A 98 6.58 5.37 8.10
CA ARG A 98 5.32 5.96 7.65
C ARG A 98 4.70 6.76 8.78
N ILE A 99 4.36 8.01 8.50
CA ILE A 99 3.67 8.92 9.42
C ILE A 99 2.33 9.26 8.80
N ASP A 100 1.26 8.97 9.52
CA ASP A 100 -0.11 9.19 9.07
C ASP A 100 -0.70 10.41 9.79
N LEU A 101 -1.06 11.44 9.03
CA LEU A 101 -1.66 12.66 9.54
C LEU A 101 -3.16 12.56 9.31
N ASP A 102 -3.90 12.11 10.32
CA ASP A 102 -5.33 11.83 10.23
C ASP A 102 -6.17 12.88 10.95
N PRO A 103 -6.86 13.77 10.22
CA PRO A 103 -7.77 14.76 10.80
C PRO A 103 -8.88 14.11 11.63
N GLN A 104 -8.98 14.54 12.88
CA GLN A 104 -10.00 14.15 13.83
C GLN A 104 -11.24 15.05 13.71
N PRO A 105 -12.40 14.69 14.29
CA PRO A 105 -13.60 15.53 14.26
C PRO A 105 -13.32 16.97 14.71
N GLY A 106 -13.66 17.94 13.86
CA GLY A 106 -13.33 19.36 14.08
C GLY A 106 -12.08 19.86 13.35
N THR A 107 -11.37 18.98 12.64
CA THR A 107 -10.23 19.30 11.76
C THR A 107 -10.44 18.73 10.36
N ASP A 108 -9.71 19.22 9.38
CA ASP A 108 -9.81 18.78 7.99
C ASP A 108 -8.44 18.64 7.28
N TYR A 109 -8.48 18.48 5.95
CA TYR A 109 -7.29 18.33 5.13
C TYR A 109 -6.34 19.52 5.21
N ALA A 110 -6.84 20.75 5.39
CA ALA A 110 -5.99 21.93 5.53
C ALA A 110 -5.18 21.89 6.84
N ASP A 111 -5.76 21.32 7.90
CA ASP A 111 -5.03 21.07 9.14
C ASP A 111 -3.94 20.01 8.94
N ALA A 112 -4.22 18.94 8.19
CA ALA A 112 -3.22 17.92 7.84
C ALA A 112 -2.05 18.51 7.03
N VAL A 113 -2.34 19.39 6.06
CA VAL A 113 -1.32 20.10 5.28
C VAL A 113 -0.44 20.97 6.17
N THR A 114 -1.05 21.70 7.11
CA THR A 114 -0.31 22.52 8.09
C THR A 114 0.61 21.65 8.94
N ALA A 115 0.11 20.54 9.48
CA ALA A 115 0.92 19.58 10.23
C ALA A 115 2.04 18.94 9.38
N ALA A 116 1.80 18.69 8.09
CA ALA A 116 2.80 18.15 7.17
C ALA A 116 3.98 19.11 6.95
N HIS A 117 3.72 20.42 6.90
CA HIS A 117 4.76 21.43 6.82
C HIS A 117 5.60 21.50 8.10
N GLU A 118 4.98 21.42 9.27
CA GLU A 118 5.72 21.36 10.54
C GLU A 118 6.54 20.06 10.67
N LEU A 119 5.94 18.92 10.30
CA LEU A 119 6.63 17.65 10.28
C LEU A 119 7.86 17.69 9.37
N ARG A 120 7.77 18.36 8.22
CA ARG A 120 8.93 18.52 7.33
C ARG A 120 10.09 19.24 8.04
N SER A 121 9.81 20.32 8.79
CA SER A 121 10.84 21.03 9.55
C SER A 121 11.50 20.11 10.58
N VAL A 122 10.71 19.34 11.34
CA VAL A 122 11.23 18.35 12.30
C VAL A 122 12.10 17.29 11.63
N LEU A 123 11.68 16.76 10.48
CA LEU A 123 12.49 15.78 9.74
C LEU A 123 13.81 16.38 9.25
N GLU A 124 13.78 17.63 8.75
CA GLU A 124 14.97 18.35 8.28
C GLU A 124 15.97 18.60 9.42
N ASP A 125 15.50 18.95 10.63
CA ASP A 125 16.33 19.12 11.83
C ASP A 125 17.06 17.82 12.23
N HIS A 126 16.49 16.67 11.90
CA HIS A 126 17.08 15.35 12.13
C HIS A 126 17.81 14.78 10.91
N GLY A 127 17.97 15.55 9.83
CA GLY A 127 18.64 15.10 8.61
C GLY A 127 17.88 14.01 7.85
N VAL A 128 16.57 13.88 8.07
CA VAL A 128 15.69 12.89 7.45
C VAL A 128 14.91 13.54 6.31
N ARG A 129 14.83 12.87 5.16
CA ARG A 129 14.04 13.33 4.01
C ARG A 129 12.65 12.69 4.01
N GLY A 130 11.60 13.50 4.18
CA GLY A 130 10.21 13.08 3.99
C GLY A 130 9.73 13.14 2.53
N TRP A 131 8.75 12.30 2.19
CA TRP A 131 8.07 12.26 0.89
C TRP A 131 6.55 12.20 1.10
N PRO A 132 5.85 13.36 1.08
CA PRO A 132 4.40 13.37 1.32
C PRO A 132 3.62 12.86 0.12
N LYS A 133 2.46 12.26 0.39
CA LYS A 133 1.40 11.94 -0.58
C LYS A 133 0.05 12.09 0.13
N THR A 134 -1.00 12.44 -0.60
CA THR A 134 -2.35 12.43 -0.03
C THR A 134 -2.82 10.98 0.20
N SER A 135 -3.72 10.80 1.16
CA SER A 135 -4.35 9.49 1.43
C SER A 135 -5.41 9.13 0.39
N GLY A 136 -6.00 10.15 -0.26
CA GLY A 136 -7.24 10.04 -1.04
C GLY A 136 -8.50 10.13 -0.18
N GLY A 137 -8.35 10.21 1.15
CA GLY A 137 -9.38 10.49 2.14
C GLY A 137 -9.27 11.92 2.66
N ARG A 138 -9.17 12.08 4.00
CA ARG A 138 -9.11 13.40 4.65
C ARG A 138 -7.70 13.92 4.94
N GLY A 139 -6.69 13.05 4.91
CA GLY A 139 -5.27 13.39 5.09
C GLY A 139 -4.47 13.41 3.79
#